data_AF-A0A2M7X144-F1
#
_entry.id   AF-A0A2M7X144-F1
#
_cell.length_a   1.000
_cell.length_b   1.000
_cell.length_c   1.000
_cell.angle_alpha   90.00
_cell.angle_beta   90.00
_cell.angle_gamma   90.00
#
_symmetry.space_group_name_H-M   'P 1'
#
loop_
_entity.id
_entity.type
_entity.pdbx_description
1 polymer ?
#
loop_
_entity_poly.entity_id
_entity_poly.type
_entity_poly.pdbx_seq_one_letter_code
_entity_poly.pdbx_strand_id
1 'polypeptide(L)'
;GIENKRVCLWIKNNFNVTPNVAFNKVYEPCVYGTIGSPYLATNVTKYHEILNKEVDSGNRAIDDIIDLFNIWLVKRIPTQDYEHPTEKPSTLHEKPLKRCTKPGDIVLDLFGGSGSTMMACEQLNRACYMVEIEPIFCDLIIRRYQQLTGKEAVLWT
;
A
#
# COMPACT_ATOMS: atom_id res chain seq x y z
N GLY A 1 17.86 -3.48 16.51
CA GLY A 1 17.32 -2.33 15.76
C GLY A 1 16.55 -2.81 14.54
N ILE A 2 16.02 -1.89 13.73
CA ILE A 2 15.41 -2.21 12.42
C ILE A 2 16.53 -2.33 11.39
N GLU A 3 16.61 -3.46 10.70
CA GLU A 3 17.54 -3.69 9.60
C GLU A 3 16.85 -3.33 8.28
N ASN A 4 17.43 -2.39 7.53
CA ASN A 4 16.95 -2.07 6.19
C ASN A 4 17.16 -3.29 5.28
N LYS A 5 16.11 -3.72 4.59
CA LYS A 5 16.19 -4.82 3.64
C LYS A 5 16.15 -4.32 2.21
N ARG A 6 15.19 -3.45 1.87
CA ARG A 6 14.93 -3.04 0.48
C ARG A 6 14.33 -1.64 0.41
N VAL A 7 14.47 -1.03 -0.77
CA VAL A 7 13.70 0.14 -1.19
C VAL A 7 12.94 -0.24 -2.46
N CYS A 8 11.63 -0.20 -2.37
CA CYS A 8 10.71 -0.42 -3.48
C CYS A 8 10.29 0.92 -4.09
N LEU A 9 10.06 1.00 -5.40
CA LEU A 9 9.62 2.25 -6.05
C LEU A 9 8.20 2.11 -6.56
N TRP A 10 7.23 2.84 -6.04
CA TRP A 10 5.89 2.91 -6.62
C TRP A 10 5.81 3.95 -7.73
N ILE A 11 5.74 3.51 -8.99
CA ILE A 11 5.49 4.35 -10.15
C ILE A 11 3.99 4.54 -10.35
N LYS A 12 3.61 5.81 -10.50
CA LYS A 12 2.25 6.27 -10.75
C LYS A 12 2.02 6.27 -12.26
N ASN A 13 0.84 5.80 -12.68
CA ASN A 13 0.41 5.81 -14.07
C ASN A 13 0.10 7.22 -14.64
N ASN A 14 0.15 8.26 -13.79
CA ASN A 14 -0.01 9.66 -14.18
C ASN A 14 0.69 10.55 -13.14
N PHE A 15 1.14 11.74 -13.55
CA PHE A 15 1.78 12.71 -12.68
C PHE A 15 1.29 14.13 -13.00
N ASN A 16 1.24 14.99 -11.98
CA ASN A 16 0.97 16.40 -12.20
C ASN A 16 2.26 17.07 -12.67
N VAL A 17 2.21 17.74 -13.82
CA VAL A 17 3.32 18.57 -14.29
C VAL A 17 3.51 19.73 -13.32
N THR A 18 4.68 19.81 -12.71
CA THR A 18 5.06 20.92 -11.82
C THR A 18 5.84 21.94 -12.63
N PRO A 19 5.36 23.19 -12.75
CA PRO A 19 6.14 24.23 -13.42
C PRO A 19 7.48 24.46 -12.71
N ASN A 20 8.52 24.83 -13.48
CA ASN A 20 9.84 25.23 -12.97
C ASN A 20 10.67 24.13 -12.26
N VAL A 21 10.45 22.85 -12.57
CA VAL A 21 11.34 21.75 -12.15
C VAL A 21 11.97 21.05 -13.36
N ALA A 22 13.19 20.55 -13.19
CA ALA A 22 13.91 19.86 -14.27
C ALA A 22 13.24 18.55 -14.70
N PHE A 23 12.68 17.80 -13.75
CA PHE A 23 11.99 16.53 -14.01
C PHE A 23 10.78 16.39 -13.09
N ASN A 24 9.67 15.89 -13.64
CA ASN A 24 8.48 15.59 -12.85
C ASN A 24 8.64 14.26 -12.12
N LYS A 25 8.27 14.23 -10.83
CA LYS A 25 8.31 12.99 -10.04
C LYS A 25 7.13 12.09 -10.42
N VAL A 26 7.44 10.92 -10.96
CA VAL A 26 6.45 9.89 -11.36
C VAL A 26 6.40 8.70 -10.40
N TYR A 27 7.18 8.72 -9.32
CA TYR A 27 7.29 7.61 -8.38
C TYR A 27 7.34 8.03 -6.91
N GLU A 28 7.09 7.08 -6.00
CA GLU A 28 7.25 7.20 -4.55
C GLU A 28 8.09 6.04 -4.01
N PRO A 29 9.18 6.28 -3.25
CA PRO A 29 9.93 5.20 -2.62
C PRO A 29 9.20 4.66 -1.38
N CYS A 30 9.19 3.34 -1.23
CA CYS A 30 8.66 2.60 -0.09
C CYS A 30 9.79 1.76 0.51
N VAL A 31 10.16 2.04 1.77
CA VAL A 31 11.27 1.36 2.44
C VAL A 31 10.76 0.17 3.23
N TYR A 32 11.41 -0.99 3.06
CA TYR A 32 11.12 -2.20 3.83
C TYR A 32 12.30 -2.54 4.75
N GLY A 33 12.00 -2.75 6.03
CA GLY A 33 12.96 -3.16 7.04
C GLY A 33 12.34 -4.15 8.04
N THR A 34 13.20 -4.89 8.74
CA THR A 34 12.79 -5.96 9.65
C THR A 34 13.47 -5.87 11.00
N ILE A 35 12.84 -6.44 12.03
CA ILE A 35 13.50 -6.75 13.31
C ILE A 35 13.65 -8.27 13.37
N GLY A 36 14.89 -8.76 13.46
CA GLY A 36 15.18 -10.20 13.41
C GLY A 36 14.72 -10.83 12.09
N SER A 37 14.16 -12.03 12.18
CA SER A 37 13.63 -12.81 11.06
C SER A 37 12.11 -12.92 11.15
N PRO A 38 11.35 -11.89 10.71
CA PRO A 38 9.90 -11.91 10.80
C PRO A 38 9.29 -12.95 9.85
N TYR A 39 8.00 -13.19 10.04
CA TYR A 39 7.26 -14.07 9.14
C TYR A 39 7.33 -13.60 7.68
N LEU A 40 7.53 -14.56 6.79
CA LEU A 40 7.46 -14.40 5.35
C LEU A 40 6.70 -15.60 4.77
N ALA A 41 5.60 -15.35 4.05
CA ALA A 41 4.75 -16.41 3.50
C ALA A 41 5.50 -17.28 2.49
N THR A 42 5.78 -18.55 2.83
CA THR A 42 6.61 -19.45 2.02
C THR A 42 5.92 -19.93 0.74
N ASN A 43 4.59 -20.00 0.74
CA ASN A 43 3.74 -20.33 -0.41
C ASN A 43 3.45 -19.12 -1.31
N VAL A 44 3.91 -17.92 -0.93
CA VAL A 44 3.70 -16.68 -1.68
C VAL A 44 5.06 -16.11 -2.05
N THR A 45 5.67 -16.71 -3.07
CA THR A 45 6.98 -16.32 -3.61
C THR A 45 6.88 -15.40 -4.83
N LYS A 46 5.74 -15.43 -5.52
CA LYS A 46 5.45 -14.63 -6.73
C LYS A 46 5.30 -13.11 -6.48
N TYR A 47 5.28 -12.66 -5.23
CA TYR A 47 5.28 -11.23 -4.93
C TYR A 47 6.72 -10.75 -4.82
N HIS A 48 7.23 -10.26 -5.95
CA HIS A 48 8.48 -9.52 -6.06
C HIS A 48 8.21 -8.01 -5.99
N GLU A 49 9.26 -7.21 -6.10
CA GLU A 49 9.22 -5.74 -6.07
C GLU A 49 8.51 -5.12 -7.29
N ILE A 50 7.59 -5.81 -7.96
CA ILE A 50 6.78 -5.25 -9.05
C ILE A 50 5.33 -5.61 -8.80
N LEU A 51 4.45 -4.61 -8.71
CA LEU A 51 3.01 -4.77 -8.46
C LEU A 51 2.17 -4.88 -9.74
N ASN A 52 2.68 -5.52 -10.79
CA ASN A 52 1.91 -5.80 -12.00
C ASN A 52 1.32 -7.24 -11.97
N LYS A 53 0.14 -7.44 -12.56
CA LYS A 53 -0.50 -8.77 -12.72
C LYS A 53 0.00 -9.52 -13.97
N GLU A 54 0.70 -8.82 -14.87
CA GLU A 54 1.13 -9.35 -16.18
C GLU A 54 2.60 -9.77 -16.25
N VAL A 55 3.36 -9.58 -15.16
CA VAL A 55 4.77 -10.00 -15.09
C VAL A 55 4.84 -11.38 -14.45
N ASP A 56 5.18 -12.39 -15.25
CA ASP A 56 5.29 -13.79 -14.85
C ASP A 56 6.76 -14.19 -14.59
N SER A 57 6.98 -15.18 -13.73
CA SER A 57 8.32 -15.61 -13.33
C SER A 57 8.98 -16.52 -14.39
N GLY A 58 10.18 -16.18 -14.87
CA GLY A 58 10.97 -16.99 -15.80
C GLY A 58 12.04 -16.17 -16.56
N ASN A 59 12.67 -16.73 -17.59
CA ASN A 59 13.70 -16.03 -18.39
C ASN A 59 13.20 -14.76 -19.13
N ARG A 60 11.88 -14.54 -19.21
CA ARG A 60 11.29 -13.26 -19.65
C ARG A 60 11.33 -12.16 -18.60
N ALA A 61 11.53 -12.51 -17.33
CA ALA A 61 11.76 -11.53 -16.28
C ALA A 61 13.03 -10.73 -16.57
N ILE A 62 14.06 -11.30 -17.20
CA ILE A 62 15.30 -10.57 -17.51
C ILE A 62 15.04 -9.48 -18.56
N ASP A 63 14.28 -9.78 -19.62
CA ASP A 63 13.93 -8.79 -20.65
C ASP A 63 12.95 -7.73 -20.11
N ASP A 64 11.99 -8.12 -19.27
CA ASP A 64 11.07 -7.20 -18.59
C ASP A 64 11.77 -6.35 -17.49
N ILE A 65 12.85 -6.85 -16.89
CA ILE A 65 13.66 -6.18 -15.84
C ILE A 65 14.70 -5.23 -16.45
N ILE A 66 15.22 -5.52 -17.65
CA ILE A 66 16.15 -4.62 -18.36
C ILE A 66 15.43 -3.32 -18.80
N ASP A 67 14.12 -3.39 -19.11
CA ASP A 67 13.29 -2.20 -19.39
C ASP A 67 12.61 -1.61 -18.13
N LEU A 68 12.44 -2.39 -17.05
CA LEU A 68 11.89 -1.93 -15.77
C LEU A 68 12.79 -2.33 -14.60
N PHE A 69 13.62 -1.39 -14.16
CA PHE A 69 14.18 -1.39 -12.79
C PHE A 69 13.08 -1.65 -11.74
N ASN A 70 13.41 -2.10 -10.54
CA ASN A 70 12.47 -2.52 -9.48
C ASN A 70 11.31 -1.52 -9.20
N ILE A 71 10.14 -1.74 -9.84
CA ILE A 71 9.04 -0.76 -9.97
C ILE A 71 7.68 -1.38 -9.62
N TRP A 72 6.97 -0.83 -8.64
CA TRP A 72 5.57 -1.12 -8.32
C TRP A 72 4.68 -0.26 -9.22
N LEU A 73 3.86 -0.86 -10.09
CA LEU A 73 2.89 -0.13 -10.92
C LEU A 73 1.50 -0.25 -10.29
N VAL A 74 0.96 0.86 -9.79
CA VAL A 74 -0.43 0.91 -9.30
C VAL A 74 -1.11 2.12 -9.89
N LYS A 75 -2.30 1.91 -10.48
CA LYS A 75 -3.13 3.01 -10.97
C LYS A 75 -3.47 3.94 -9.81
N ARG A 76 -3.14 5.22 -9.98
CA ARG A 76 -3.59 6.27 -9.08
C ARG A 76 -5.12 6.35 -9.16
N ILE A 77 -5.78 6.57 -8.03
CA ILE A 77 -7.22 6.91 -8.01
C ILE A 77 -7.38 8.20 -8.84
N PRO A 78 -8.44 8.37 -9.66
CA PRO A 78 -8.71 9.64 -10.34
C PRO A 78 -8.94 10.77 -9.34
N THR A 79 -8.41 11.98 -9.59
CA THR A 79 -8.49 13.11 -8.64
C THR A 79 -9.91 13.49 -8.24
N GLN A 80 -10.87 13.35 -9.16
CA GLN A 80 -12.29 13.63 -8.90
C GLN A 80 -12.93 12.67 -7.88
N ASP A 81 -12.35 11.48 -7.70
CA ASP A 81 -12.84 10.45 -6.79
C ASP A 81 -12.11 10.51 -5.43
N TYR A 82 -11.33 11.58 -5.17
CA TYR A 82 -10.56 11.72 -3.94
C TYR A 82 -11.46 12.17 -2.83
N GLU A 83 -11.51 11.37 -1.77
CA GLU A 83 -12.08 11.81 -0.51
C GLU A 83 -10.97 12.39 0.40
N HIS A 84 -9.70 12.18 0.04
CA HIS A 84 -8.52 12.73 0.70
C HIS A 84 -7.46 13.23 -0.31
N PRO A 85 -6.78 14.38 -0.09
CA PRO A 85 -5.81 14.95 -1.04
C PRO A 85 -4.67 14.01 -1.47
N THR A 86 -4.29 13.08 -0.59
CA THR A 86 -3.21 12.09 -0.82
C THR A 86 -3.69 10.65 -0.73
N GLU A 87 -4.93 10.36 -1.15
CA GLU A 87 -5.52 9.03 -1.09
C GLU A 87 -4.68 7.97 -1.84
N LYS A 88 -4.46 6.82 -1.19
CA LYS A 88 -3.77 5.65 -1.77
C LYS A 88 -4.78 4.57 -2.14
N PRO A 89 -4.64 3.91 -3.30
CA PRO A 89 -5.44 2.73 -3.63
C PRO A 89 -5.21 1.61 -2.58
N SER A 90 -6.27 0.97 -2.09
CA SER A 90 -6.15 -0.14 -1.13
C SER A 90 -5.33 -1.31 -1.68
N THR A 91 -5.38 -1.52 -3.00
CA THR A 91 -4.61 -2.55 -3.71
C THR A 91 -3.10 -2.37 -3.61
N LEU A 92 -2.61 -1.14 -3.31
CA LEU A 92 -1.20 -0.88 -3.05
C LEU A 92 -0.68 -1.69 -1.85
N HIS A 93 -1.53 -1.91 -0.84
CA HIS A 93 -1.18 -2.60 0.39
C HIS A 93 -1.29 -4.13 0.29
N GLU A 94 -1.92 -4.65 -0.76
CA GLU A 94 -2.27 -6.07 -0.85
C GLU A 94 -1.03 -6.99 -0.90
N LYS A 95 -0.06 -6.69 -1.77
CA LYS A 95 1.17 -7.50 -1.87
C LYS A 95 2.00 -7.49 -0.58
N PRO A 96 2.34 -6.34 0.04
CA PRO A 96 3.11 -6.35 1.28
C PRO A 96 2.37 -7.06 2.42
N LEU A 97 1.06 -6.85 2.57
CA LEU A 97 0.27 -7.55 3.59
C LEU A 97 0.27 -9.07 3.38
N LYS A 98 0.00 -9.55 2.16
CA LYS A 98 0.01 -10.99 1.89
C LYS A 98 1.39 -11.63 2.05
N ARG A 99 2.46 -10.91 1.74
CA ARG A 99 3.83 -11.44 1.79
C ARG A 99 4.38 -11.48 3.22
N CYS A 100 4.12 -10.42 3.99
CA CYS A 100 4.77 -10.16 5.27
C CYS A 100 3.88 -10.47 6.48
N THR A 101 2.58 -10.77 6.30
CA THR A 101 1.65 -11.10 7.39
C THR A 101 0.77 -12.31 7.05
N LYS A 102 0.20 -12.93 8.09
CA LYS A 102 -0.82 -13.98 8.00
C LYS A 102 -2.23 -13.40 8.23
N PRO A 103 -3.29 -14.06 7.75
CA PRO A 103 -4.63 -13.81 8.27
C PRO A 103 -4.63 -13.89 9.80
N GLY A 104 -5.30 -12.95 10.46
CA GLY A 104 -5.33 -12.79 11.91
C GLY A 104 -4.16 -11.99 12.51
N ASP A 105 -3.10 -11.70 11.75
CA ASP A 105 -2.02 -10.84 12.23
C ASP A 105 -2.50 -9.40 12.42
N ILE A 106 -1.77 -8.69 13.27
CA ILE A 106 -1.98 -7.27 13.56
C ILE A 106 -1.11 -6.40 12.64
N VAL A 107 -1.72 -5.36 12.07
CA VAL A 107 -1.06 -4.33 11.26
C VAL A 107 -1.25 -2.98 11.95
N LEU A 108 -0.15 -2.26 12.16
CA LEU A 108 -0.16 -0.92 12.75
C LEU A 108 0.06 0.14 11.66
N ASP A 109 -0.82 1.13 11.60
CA ASP A 109 -0.67 2.32 10.75
C ASP A 109 -0.81 3.58 11.61
N LEU A 110 0.25 4.37 11.73
CA LEU A 110 0.25 5.56 12.57
C LEU A 110 -0.15 6.83 11.82
N PHE A 111 -0.41 6.73 10.51
CA PHE A 111 -0.74 7.85 9.64
C PHE A 111 -1.91 7.46 8.71
N GLY A 112 -3.08 7.25 9.32
CA GLY A 112 -4.22 6.60 8.68
C GLY A 112 -4.73 7.27 7.40
N GLY A 113 -4.70 8.60 7.33
CA GLY A 113 -5.18 9.38 6.20
C GLY A 113 -6.60 8.97 5.80
N SER A 114 -6.79 8.47 4.59
CA SER A 114 -8.09 7.98 4.10
C SER A 114 -8.48 6.56 4.54
N GLY A 115 -7.67 5.89 5.35
CA GLY A 115 -7.96 4.53 5.84
C GLY A 115 -7.67 3.41 4.87
N SER A 116 -6.88 3.65 3.82
CA SER A 116 -6.57 2.63 2.79
C SER A 116 -5.98 1.34 3.37
N THR A 117 -5.11 1.43 4.38
CA THR A 117 -4.53 0.27 5.09
C THR A 117 -5.59 -0.50 5.86
N MET A 118 -6.52 0.19 6.54
CA MET A 118 -7.64 -0.42 7.27
C MET A 118 -8.54 -1.23 6.32
N MET A 119 -8.91 -0.64 5.18
CA MET A 119 -9.74 -1.33 4.17
C MET A 119 -9.03 -2.59 3.64
N ALA A 120 -7.73 -2.48 3.34
CA ALA A 120 -6.96 -3.62 2.84
C ALA A 120 -6.83 -4.72 3.89
N CYS A 121 -6.63 -4.37 5.16
CA CYS A 121 -6.57 -5.34 6.26
C CYS A 121 -7.89 -6.07 6.44
N GLU A 122 -9.03 -5.37 6.44
CA GLU A 122 -10.36 -5.99 6.55
C GLU A 122 -10.61 -6.98 5.41
N GLN A 123 -10.37 -6.58 4.15
CA GLN A 123 -10.53 -7.45 2.97
C GLN A 123 -9.61 -8.67 3.00
N LEU A 124 -8.44 -8.54 3.62
CA LEU A 124 -7.44 -9.59 3.75
C LEU A 124 -7.53 -10.35 5.07
N ASN A 125 -8.52 -10.07 5.92
CA ASN A 125 -8.71 -10.76 7.19
C ASN A 125 -7.50 -10.58 8.15
N ARG A 126 -7.03 -9.34 8.29
CA ARG A 126 -6.01 -8.88 9.27
C ARG A 126 -6.66 -7.88 10.22
N ALA A 127 -6.19 -7.83 11.47
CA ALA A 127 -6.57 -6.76 12.38
C ALA A 127 -5.72 -5.52 12.10
N CYS A 128 -6.33 -4.34 11.99
CA CYS A 128 -5.60 -3.08 11.81
C CYS A 128 -5.83 -2.17 13.00
N TYR A 129 -4.74 -1.73 13.64
CA TYR A 129 -4.76 -0.59 14.55
C TYR A 129 -4.26 0.61 13.78
N MET A 130 -5.08 1.65 13.76
CA MET A 130 -4.81 2.85 12.98
C MET A 130 -4.91 4.08 13.87
N VAL A 131 -4.01 5.04 13.65
CA VAL A 131 -4.04 6.36 14.27
C VAL A 131 -4.13 7.40 13.16
N GLU A 132 -5.02 8.38 13.35
CA GLU A 132 -5.14 9.57 12.51
C GLU A 132 -5.38 10.76 13.44
N ILE A 133 -4.72 11.88 13.17
CA ILE A 133 -4.74 13.06 14.04
C ILE A 133 -5.85 14.03 13.64
N GLU A 134 -6.15 14.13 12.34
CA GLU A 134 -7.15 15.06 11.82
C GLU A 134 -8.56 14.45 11.97
N PRO A 135 -9.45 15.06 12.78
CA PRO A 135 -10.76 14.48 13.07
C PRO A 135 -11.62 14.21 11.82
N ILE A 136 -11.53 15.09 10.81
CA ILE A 136 -12.24 14.93 9.54
C ILE A 136 -11.82 13.64 8.80
N PHE A 137 -10.57 13.21 8.96
CA PHE A 137 -10.08 11.98 8.38
C PHE A 137 -10.43 10.76 9.23
N CYS A 138 -10.52 10.90 10.56
CA CYS A 138 -11.13 9.88 11.41
C CYS A 138 -12.58 9.57 10.97
N ASP A 139 -13.39 10.60 10.77
CA ASP A 139 -14.78 10.46 10.29
C ASP A 139 -14.84 9.80 8.90
N LEU A 140 -13.92 10.18 8.00
CA LEU A 140 -13.79 9.56 6.68
C LEU A 140 -13.46 8.07 6.78
N ILE A 141 -12.48 7.70 7.61
CA ILE A 141 -12.06 6.31 7.84
C ILE A 141 -13.24 5.50 8.36
N ILE A 142 -13.97 6.02 9.37
CA ILE A 142 -15.16 5.38 9.94
C ILE A 142 -16.20 5.15 8.84
N ARG A 143 -16.59 6.19 8.10
CA ARG A 143 -17.58 6.09 7.02
C ARG A 143 -17.20 5.02 5.99
N ARG A 144 -15.96 5.01 5.53
CA ARG A 144 -15.46 4.03 4.55
C ARG A 144 -15.45 2.61 5.12
N TYR A 145 -15.06 2.44 6.38
CA TYR A 145 -15.09 1.15 7.07
C TYR A 145 -16.51 0.60 7.16
N GLN A 146 -17.46 1.43 7.59
CA GLN A 146 -18.85 1.03 7.72
C GLN A 146 -19.46 0.69 6.35
N GLN A 147 -19.16 1.47 5.31
CA GLN A 147 -19.60 1.17 3.94
C GLN A 147 -19.04 -0.15 3.41
N LEU A 148 -17.75 -0.43 3.68
CA LEU A 148 -17.10 -1.66 3.22
C LEU A 148 -17.65 -2.90 3.94
N THR A 149 -17.93 -2.80 5.23
CA THR A 149 -18.22 -3.95 6.10
C THR A 149 -19.70 -4.13 6.45
N GLY A 150 -20.50 -3.08 6.34
CA GLY A 150 -21.85 -3.01 6.87
C GLY A 150 -21.92 -3.00 8.41
N LYS A 151 -20.78 -2.88 9.11
CA LYS A 151 -20.72 -2.81 10.58
C LYS A 151 -20.77 -1.36 11.02
N GLU A 152 -21.41 -1.08 12.15
CA GLU A 152 -21.37 0.25 12.79
C GLU A 152 -20.11 0.40 13.64
N ALA A 153 -19.49 1.59 13.60
CA ALA A 153 -18.35 1.87 14.45
C ALA A 153 -18.79 2.06 15.91
N VAL A 154 -18.07 1.41 16.82
CA VAL A 154 -18.27 1.58 18.26
C VAL A 154 -17.31 2.66 18.75
N LEU A 155 -17.86 3.80 19.15
CA LEU A 155 -17.10 4.86 19.80
C LEU A 155 -17.00 4.54 21.30
N TRP A 156 -15.77 4.50 21.80
CA TRP A 156 -15.51 4.40 23.23
C TRP A 156 -15.50 5.82 23.81
N THR A 157 -16.40 6.06 24.77
CA THR A 157 -16.52 7.30 25.54
C THR A 157 -16.06 7.09 26.97
#